data_AF-A0A2K3JPG2-F1
#
_entry.id   AF-A0A2K3JPG2-F1
#
_cell.length_a   1.000
_cell.length_b   1.000
_cell.length_c   1.000
_cell.angle_alpha   90.00
_cell.angle_beta   90.00
_cell.angle_gamma   90.00
#
_symmetry.space_group_name_H-M   'P 1'
#
loop_
_entity.id
_entity.type
_entity.pdbx_description
1 polymer ?
#
loop_
_entity_poly.entity_id
_entity_poly.type
_entity_poly.pdbx_seq_one_letter_code
_entity_poly.pdbx_strand_id
1 'polypeptide(L)' 'MLWFVTDVIGVMTAISAEREYIRDGKVTKMVVIELTDSSGKCECALCGDYVDDLSKKVGKTASGIPVVVIQFAKVKIFR' A
#
# COMPACT_ATOMS: atom_id res chain seq x y z
N MET A 1 8.03 -23.53 1.62
CA MET A 1 7.50 -22.42 0.79
C MET A 1 8.28 -21.17 1.17
N LEU A 2 9.23 -20.74 0.35
CA LEU A 2 10.03 -19.54 0.62
C LEU A 2 9.12 -18.32 0.42
N TRP A 3 8.96 -17.49 1.45
CA TRP A 3 8.21 -16.26 1.38
C TRP A 3 9.05 -15.23 0.63
N PHE A 4 8.76 -15.01 -0.65
CA PHE A 4 9.38 -13.92 -1.41
C PHE A 4 8.78 -12.60 -0.95
N VAL A 5 9.58 -11.82 -0.25
CA VAL A 5 9.30 -10.41 0.07
C VAL A 5 10.20 -9.52 -0.79
N THR A 6 9.69 -8.37 -1.19
CA THR A 6 10.42 -7.39 -1.98
C THR A 6 10.24 -6.00 -1.38
N ASP A 7 11.22 -5.14 -1.58
CA ASP A 7 11.04 -3.71 -1.34
C ASP A 7 10.46 -3.07 -2.61
N VAL A 8 9.56 -2.10 -2.44
CA VAL A 8 8.91 -1.37 -3.52
C VAL A 8 9.08 0.12 -3.28
N ILE A 9 9.43 0.88 -4.31
CA ILE A 9 9.51 2.33 -4.29
C ILE A 9 8.74 2.90 -5.49
N GLY A 10 8.02 4.00 -5.27
CA GLY A 10 7.36 4.71 -6.37
C GLY A 10 6.66 5.98 -5.91
N VAL A 11 6.23 6.77 -6.88
CA VAL A 11 5.41 7.96 -6.66
C VAL A 11 3.96 7.50 -6.42
N MET A 12 3.35 7.89 -5.31
CA MET A 12 1.97 7.52 -5.02
C MET A 12 0.99 8.38 -5.82
N THR A 13 0.39 7.78 -6.86
CA THR A 13 -0.47 8.47 -7.82
C THR A 13 -1.96 8.32 -7.52
N ALA A 14 -2.35 7.29 -6.77
CA ALA A 14 -3.73 7.09 -6.35
C ALA A 14 -3.83 6.34 -5.02
N ILE A 15 -4.96 6.54 -4.32
CA ILE A 15 -5.37 5.80 -3.14
C ILE A 15 -6.84 5.39 -3.31
N SER A 16 -7.16 4.14 -3.01
CA SER A 16 -8.55 3.66 -3.02
C SER A 16 -9.33 4.20 -1.82
N ALA A 17 -10.66 4.09 -1.88
CA ALA A 17 -11.46 4.16 -0.65
C ALA A 17 -11.03 3.04 0.32
N GLU A 18 -11.12 3.31 1.63
CA GLU A 18 -10.93 2.32 2.69
C GLU A 18 -12.01 1.23 2.58
N ARG A 19 -11.60 -0.03 2.77
CA ARG A 19 -12.47 -1.20 2.75
C ARG A 19 -12.18 -2.07 3.98
N GLU A 20 -13.17 -2.84 4.39
CA GLU A 20 -13.01 -3.84 5.45
C GLU A 20 -13.09 -5.25 4.88
N TYR A 21 -12.33 -6.18 5.46
CA TYR A 21 -12.37 -7.61 5.13
C TYR A 21 -12.08 -8.47 6.36
N ILE A 22 -12.51 -9.73 6.34
CA ILE A 22 -12.22 -10.67 7.42
C ILE A 22 -10.86 -11.33 7.16
N ARG A 23 -9.92 -11.15 8.08
CA ARG A 23 -8.63 -11.84 8.12
C ARG A 23 -8.48 -12.54 9.46
N ASP A 24 -8.23 -13.84 9.44
CA ASP A 24 -8.03 -14.65 10.65
C ASP A 24 -9.17 -14.48 11.68
N GLY A 25 -10.42 -14.39 11.20
CA GLY A 25 -11.62 -14.19 12.02
C GLY A 25 -11.83 -12.76 12.54
N LYS A 26 -10.94 -11.81 12.20
CA LYS A 26 -11.02 -10.42 12.62
C LYS A 26 -11.31 -9.49 11.43
N VAL A 27 -12.19 -8.50 11.64
CA VAL A 27 -12.38 -7.40 10.69
C VAL A 27 -11.11 -6.56 10.62
N THR A 28 -10.56 -6.41 9.42
CA THR A 28 -9.30 -5.71 9.14
C THR A 28 -9.55 -4.66 8.06
N LYS A 29 -9.05 -3.44 8.27
CA LYS A 29 -9.08 -2.36 7.29
C LYS A 29 -8.07 -2.60 6.16
N MET A 30 -8.37 -2.12 4.97
CA MET A 30 -7.50 -2.17 3.80
C MET A 30 -7.66 -0.91 2.95
N VAL A 31 -6.54 -0.41 2.41
CA VAL A 31 -6.50 0.51 1.28
C VAL A 31 -5.55 -0.03 0.22
N VAL A 32 -5.79 0.27 -1.04
CA VAL A 32 -4.86 0.01 -2.14
C VAL A 32 -4.29 1.35 -2.59
N ILE A 33 -2.97 1.43 -2.67
CA ILE A 33 -2.27 2.57 -3.26
C ILE A 33 -1.65 2.19 -4.59
N GLU A 34 -1.72 3.10 -5.56
CA GLU A 34 -0.99 3.00 -6.83
C GLU A 34 0.35 3.70 -6.68
N LEU A 35 1.43 2.95 -6.91
CA LEU A 35 2.79 3.46 -7.03
C LEU A 35 3.19 3.45 -8.51
N THR A 36 3.68 4.58 -9.00
CA THR A 36 4.11 4.72 -10.40
C THR A 36 5.58 5.13 -10.45
N ASP A 37 6.31 4.55 -11.39
CA ASP A 37 7.65 4.98 -11.80
C ASP A 37 7.76 5.00 -13.34
N SER A 38 8.98 5.14 -13.87
CA SER A 38 9.23 5.09 -15.32
C SER A 38 8.94 3.73 -15.96
N SER A 39 8.91 2.65 -15.18
CA SER A 39 8.69 1.29 -15.65
C SER A 39 7.22 0.90 -15.70
N GLY A 40 6.36 1.59 -14.94
CA GLY A 40 4.92 1.39 -14.97
C GLY A 40 4.26 1.63 -13.63
N LYS A 41 3.15 0.89 -13.41
CA LYS A 41 2.29 0.99 -12.23
C LYS A 41 2.36 -0.28 -11.39
N CYS A 42 2.36 -0.12 -10.08
CA CYS A 42 2.31 -1.18 -9.09
C CYS A 42 1.22 -0.87 -8.05
N GLU A 43 0.30 -1.80 -7.82
CA GLU A 43 -0.69 -1.69 -6.76
C GLU A 43 -0.18 -2.35 -5.48
N CYS A 44 -0.25 -1.64 -4.37
CA CYS A 44 0.13 -2.14 -3.05
C CYS A 44 -1.06 -2.07 -2.09
N ALA A 45 -1.48 -3.21 -1.57
CA ALA A 45 -2.51 -3.30 -0.55
C ALA A 45 -1.89 -3.13 0.85
N LEU A 46 -2.31 -2.08 1.57
CA LEU A 46 -1.97 -1.85 2.97
C LEU A 46 -3.13 -2.28 3.85
N CYS A 47 -2.85 -2.96 4.96
CA CYS A 47 -3.87 -3.55 5.83
C CYS A 47 -3.63 -3.20 7.30
N GLY A 48 -4.69 -3.18 8.10
CA GLY A 48 -4.61 -2.91 9.54
C GLY A 48 -4.02 -1.53 9.83
N ASP A 49 -3.11 -1.45 10.79
CA ASP A 49 -2.54 -0.19 11.30
C ASP A 49 -1.85 0.66 10.21
N TYR A 50 -1.38 0.02 9.11
CA TYR A 50 -0.80 0.73 7.97
C TYR A 50 -1.77 1.67 7.27
N VAL A 51 -3.09 1.42 7.35
CA VAL A 51 -4.12 2.30 6.78
C VAL A 51 -4.14 3.65 7.51
N ASP A 52 -4.12 3.61 8.84
CA ASP A 52 -4.14 4.81 9.67
C ASP A 52 -2.80 5.55 9.60
N ASP A 53 -1.69 4.82 9.54
CA ASP A 53 -0.35 5.41 9.40
C ASP A 53 -0.16 6.11 8.05
N LEU A 54 -0.65 5.51 6.96
CA LEU A 54 -0.64 6.17 5.66
C LEU A 54 -1.45 7.46 5.71
N SER A 55 -2.68 7.41 6.23
CA SER A 55 -3.57 8.58 6.31
C SER A 55 -2.94 9.72 7.11
N LYS A 56 -2.28 9.42 8.24
CA LYS A 56 -1.55 10.41 9.05
C LYS A 56 -0.35 11.00 8.32
N LYS A 57 0.39 10.21 7.53
CA LYS A 57 1.55 10.68 6.76
C LYS A 57 1.11 11.55 5.59
N VAL A 58 0.14 11.08 4.81
CA VAL A 58 -0.41 11.81 3.65
C VAL A 58 -1.03 13.13 4.09
N GLY A 59 -1.83 13.14 5.16
CA GLY A 59 -2.44 14.37 5.69
C GLY A 59 -1.47 15.43 6.20
N LYS A 60 -0.20 15.07 6.47
CA LYS A 60 0.87 16.01 6.85
C LYS A 60 1.68 16.53 5.66
N THR A 61 1.46 16.01 4.46
CA THR A 61 2.26 16.37 3.28
C THR A 61 1.76 17.70 2.75
N ALA A 62 2.59 18.74 2.87
CA ALA A 62 2.20 20.15 2.68
C ALA A 62 2.08 20.58 1.20
N SER A 63 1.49 19.73 0.34
CA SER A 63 1.50 19.76 -1.14
C SER A 63 2.61 18.90 -1.77
N GLY A 64 2.26 18.24 -2.88
CA GLY A 64 3.16 17.37 -3.64
C GLY A 64 2.62 15.95 -3.83
N ILE A 65 3.27 15.20 -4.71
CA ILE A 65 2.99 13.78 -4.96
C ILE A 65 4.07 12.98 -4.20
N PRO A 66 3.75 12.29 -3.10
CA PRO A 66 4.76 11.71 -2.24
C PRO A 66 5.42 10.48 -2.89
N VAL A 67 6.72 10.34 -2.68
CA VAL A 67 7.44 9.07 -2.92
C VAL A 67 7.24 8.17 -1.71
N VAL A 68 6.82 6.94 -1.95
CA VAL A 68 6.55 5.94 -0.92
C VAL A 68 7.54 4.80 -1.09
N VAL A 69 8.09 4.34 0.04
CA VAL A 69 8.90 3.12 0.13
C VAL A 69 8.15 2.12 1.01
N ILE A 70 7.92 0.92 0.50
CA ILE A 70 7.32 -0.19 1.22
C ILE A 70 8.37 -1.28 1.31
N GLN A 71 8.79 -1.61 2.53
CA GLN A 71 9.78 -2.66 2.75
C GLN A 71 9.11 -3.98 3.08
N PHE A 72 9.74 -5.08 2.66
CA PHE A 72 9.28 -6.44 2.91
C PHE A 72 7.84 -6.72 2.43
N ALA A 73 7.43 -6.10 1.32
CA ALA A 73 6.13 -6.32 0.72
C ALA A 73 6.00 -7.75 0.22
N LYS A 74 4.91 -8.42 0.59
CA LYS A 74 4.58 -9.75 0.08
C LYS A 74 4.08 -9.62 -1.36
N VAL A 75 4.77 -10.29 -2.30
CA VAL A 75 4.30 -10.37 -3.69
C VAL A 75 3.09 -11.30 -3.77
N LYS A 76 2.00 -10.81 -4.36
CA LYS A 76 0.80 -11.61 -4.64
C LYS A 76 0.42 -11.44 -6.10
N ILE A 77 0.49 -12.54 -6.85
CA ILE A 77 -0.01 -12.59 -8.22
C ILE A 77 -1.50 -12.92 -8.12
N PHE A 78 -2.34 -11.94 -8.42
CA PHE A 78 -3.77 -12.19 -8.62
C PHE A 78 -3.94 -12.70 -10.05
N ARG A 79 -4.50 -13.91 -10.18
CA ARG A 79 -4.77 -14.56 -11.46
C ARG A 79 -6.25 -14.87 -11.54
#